data_AF-A0A0D0N756-F1
#
_entry.id   AF-A0A0D0N756-F1
#
_cell.length_a   1.000
_cell.length_b   1.000
_cell.length_c   1.000
_cell.angle_alpha   90.00
_cell.angle_beta   90.00
_cell.angle_gamma   90.00
#
_symmetry.space_group_name_H-M   'P 1'
#
loop_
_entity.id
_entity.type
_entity.pdbx_description
1 polymer ?
#
loop_
_entity_poly.entity_id
_entity_poly.type
_entity_poly.pdbx_seq_one_letter_code
_entity_poly.pdbx_strand_id
1 'polypeptide(L)'
;MLCDGRKLKVSAYPELFAALGYLYGGASDDFCIPDYRGLFLRGNDAGSGMDPDAAARIGPTGSGTVNGVGSYQCDAMQTHTHTYKAVTLAAVSQSGNAAGQSSGDLETTVPNKPARLTSETRPKNLSINYIIKFR
;
A
#
# COMPACT_ATOMS: atom_id res chain seq x y z
N MET A 1 18.18 12.94 -13.70
CA MET A 1 17.34 13.81 -12.85
C MET A 1 16.66 12.93 -11.81
N LEU A 2 16.60 13.35 -10.54
CA LEU A 2 15.92 12.59 -9.49
C LEU A 2 14.40 12.80 -9.57
N CYS A 3 13.62 11.74 -9.34
CA CYS A 3 12.17 11.85 -9.14
C CYS A 3 11.89 12.33 -7.71
N ASP A 4 11.90 13.65 -7.51
CA ASP A 4 11.74 14.29 -6.20
C ASP A 4 10.55 15.26 -6.12
N GLY A 5 9.60 15.18 -7.05
CA GLY A 5 8.36 15.95 -7.02
C GLY A 5 8.51 17.43 -7.39
N ARG A 6 9.71 17.90 -7.76
CA ARG A 6 9.91 19.32 -8.06
C ARG A 6 9.13 19.77 -9.29
N LYS A 7 8.87 21.07 -9.36
CA LYS A 7 8.29 21.73 -10.53
C LYS A 7 9.38 22.10 -11.53
N LEU A 8 9.12 21.89 -12.82
CA LEU A 8 10.01 22.22 -13.94
C LEU A 8 9.26 23.03 -14.99
N LYS A 9 10.01 23.81 -15.77
CA LYS A 9 9.49 24.59 -16.89
C LYS A 9 9.32 23.72 -18.14
N VAL A 10 8.17 23.82 -18.79
CA VAL A 10 7.87 23.14 -20.07
C VAL A 10 8.88 23.54 -21.15
N SER A 11 9.22 24.84 -21.22
CA SER A 11 10.17 25.36 -22.19
C SER A 11 11.61 24.84 -22.02
N ALA A 12 12.00 24.48 -20.79
CA ALA A 12 13.33 23.96 -20.50
C ALA A 12 13.42 22.43 -20.71
N TYR A 13 12.29 21.71 -20.60
CA TYR A 13 12.24 20.25 -20.68
C TYR A 13 11.05 19.75 -21.54
N PRO A 14 10.99 20.13 -22.83
CA PRO A 14 9.82 19.87 -23.67
C PRO A 14 9.58 18.36 -23.91
N GLU A 15 10.62 17.56 -24.10
CA GLU A 15 10.49 16.10 -24.29
C GLU A 15 10.00 15.39 -23.02
N LEU A 16 10.47 15.83 -21.85
CA LEU A 16 10.02 15.28 -20.57
C LEU A 16 8.56 15.64 -20.30
N PHE A 17 8.16 16.88 -20.64
CA PHE A 17 6.76 17.27 -20.57
C PHE A 17 5.91 16.48 -21.57
N ALA A 18 6.39 16.18 -22.77
CA ALA A 18 5.67 15.34 -23.71
C ALA A 18 5.41 13.92 -23.16
N ALA A 19 6.30 13.39 -22.31
CA ALA A 19 6.14 12.09 -21.68
C ALA A 19 5.24 12.10 -20.44
N LEU A 20 5.33 13.13 -19.60
CA LEU A 20 4.61 13.18 -18.30
C LEU A 20 3.32 14.01 -18.34
N GLY A 21 3.28 15.03 -19.19
CA GLY A 21 2.26 16.07 -19.18
C GLY A 21 2.08 16.65 -17.78
N TYR A 22 0.83 16.78 -17.37
CA TYR A 22 0.44 17.22 -16.02
C TYR A 22 0.05 16.07 -15.09
N LEU A 23 0.48 14.83 -15.39
CA LEU A 23 0.09 13.64 -14.62
C LEU A 23 0.39 13.79 -13.11
N TYR A 24 1.53 14.40 -12.78
CA TYR A 24 1.96 14.66 -11.40
C TYR A 24 1.61 16.08 -10.91
N GLY A 25 0.77 16.80 -11.66
CA GLY A 25 0.39 18.18 -11.42
C GLY A 25 1.19 19.19 -12.25
N GLY A 26 0.80 20.45 -12.14
CA GLY A 26 1.32 21.55 -12.94
C GLY A 26 0.21 22.35 -13.61
N ALA A 27 0.60 23.46 -14.23
CA ALA A 27 -0.28 24.31 -15.03
C ALA A 27 0.57 25.24 -15.91
N SER A 28 0.05 25.56 -17.11
CA SER A 28 0.63 26.53 -18.05
C SER A 28 2.09 26.23 -18.43
N ASP A 29 3.05 27.00 -17.91
CA ASP A 29 4.46 26.86 -18.28
C ASP A 29 5.22 25.88 -17.38
N ASP A 30 4.56 25.29 -16.39
CA ASP A 30 5.17 24.46 -15.36
C ASP A 30 4.50 23.10 -15.21
N PHE A 31 5.29 22.05 -15.09
CA PHE A 31 4.83 20.69 -14.78
C PHE A 31 5.61 20.10 -13.60
N CYS A 32 4.99 19.19 -12.86
CA CYS A 32 5.65 18.45 -11.79
C CYS A 32 6.21 17.13 -12.31
N ILE A 33 7.39 16.75 -11.83
CA ILE A 33 7.92 15.40 -12.02
C ILE A 33 7.42 14.47 -10.89
N PRO A 34 7.55 13.14 -11.02
CA PRO A 34 7.16 12.23 -9.96
C PRO A 34 8.01 12.43 -8.70
N ASP A 35 7.45 12.11 -7.54
CA ASP A 35 8.20 11.89 -6.28
C ASP A 35 8.12 10.41 -5.91
N TYR A 36 9.20 9.67 -6.12
CA TYR A 36 9.26 8.22 -5.84
C TYR A 36 10.06 7.89 -4.59
N ARG A 37 10.51 8.91 -3.84
CA ARG A 37 11.35 8.68 -2.66
C ARG A 37 10.53 7.96 -1.58
N GLY A 38 11.05 6.82 -1.11
CA GLY A 38 10.41 6.02 -0.07
C GLY A 38 9.17 5.23 -0.53
N LEU A 39 8.86 5.19 -1.82
CA LEU A 39 7.76 4.40 -2.38
C LEU A 39 8.28 3.13 -3.03
N PHE A 40 7.48 2.06 -2.93
CA PHE A 40 7.70 0.85 -3.71
C PHE A 40 7.10 1.02 -5.11
N LEU A 41 7.77 0.46 -6.11
CA LEU A 41 7.30 0.47 -7.48
C LEU A 41 6.54 -0.83 -7.76
N ARG A 42 5.24 -0.70 -8.03
CA ARG A 42 4.37 -1.81 -8.39
C ARG A 42 4.15 -1.78 -9.90
N GLY A 43 4.25 -2.94 -10.54
CA GLY A 43 3.89 -3.07 -11.96
C GLY A 43 2.43 -2.69 -12.16
N ASN A 44 2.14 -1.93 -13.21
CA ASN A 44 0.77 -1.66 -13.61
C ASN A 44 0.11 -2.97 -14.06
N ASP A 45 -1.06 -3.28 -13.51
CA ASP A 45 -1.73 -4.56 -13.76
C ASP A 45 -2.07 -4.75 -15.24
N ALA A 46 -2.47 -3.68 -15.93
CA ALA A 46 -2.83 -3.70 -17.35
C ALA A 46 -3.83 -4.81 -17.73
N GLY A 47 -4.68 -5.26 -16.79
CA GLY A 47 -5.65 -6.32 -17.01
C GLY A 47 -5.14 -7.73 -16.72
N SER A 48 -3.95 -7.89 -16.12
CA SER A 48 -3.41 -9.20 -15.76
C SER A 48 -4.17 -9.88 -14.61
N GLY A 49 -4.91 -9.11 -13.80
CA GLY A 49 -5.64 -9.59 -12.64
C GLY A 49 -4.77 -9.93 -11.43
N MET A 50 -3.49 -9.54 -11.44
CA MET A 50 -2.54 -9.78 -10.36
C MET A 50 -2.63 -8.70 -9.27
N ASP A 51 -3.08 -7.50 -9.61
CA ASP A 51 -3.42 -6.46 -8.63
C ASP A 51 -4.95 -6.34 -8.46
N PRO A 52 -5.53 -7.02 -7.46
CA PRO A 52 -6.98 -7.01 -7.26
C PRO A 52 -7.52 -5.62 -6.88
N ASP A 53 -6.68 -4.76 -6.31
CA ASP A 53 -7.06 -3.42 -5.85
C ASP A 53 -6.77 -2.32 -6.87
N ALA A 54 -6.39 -2.66 -8.11
CA ALA A 54 -5.97 -1.70 -9.13
C ALA A 54 -7.03 -0.61 -9.41
N ALA A 55 -8.29 -1.02 -9.40
CA ALA A 55 -9.44 -0.14 -9.63
C ALA A 55 -9.72 0.84 -8.48
N ALA A 56 -9.15 0.62 -7.29
CA ALA A 56 -9.37 1.46 -6.11
C ALA A 56 -8.18 2.38 -5.79
N ARG A 57 -7.15 2.41 -6.64
CA ARG A 57 -5.96 3.25 -6.45
C ARG A 57 -6.27 4.73 -6.65
N ILE A 58 -5.52 5.58 -5.96
CA ILE A 58 -5.70 7.03 -5.98
C ILE A 58 -4.83 7.62 -7.10
N GLY A 59 -5.22 8.74 -7.69
CA GLY A 59 -4.39 9.45 -8.66
C GLY A 59 -3.03 9.90 -8.11
N PRO A 60 -2.05 10.22 -8.98
CA PRO A 60 -0.69 10.61 -8.59
C PRO A 60 -0.62 11.88 -7.72
N THR A 61 -1.61 12.77 -7.84
CA THR A 61 -1.75 14.00 -7.04
C THR A 61 -2.50 13.78 -5.72
N GLY A 62 -2.86 12.54 -5.39
CA GLY A 62 -3.65 12.21 -4.22
C GLY A 62 -5.16 12.44 -4.37
N SER A 63 -5.63 12.69 -5.59
CA SER A 63 -7.05 12.96 -5.89
C SER A 63 -7.59 12.05 -6.97
N GLY A 64 -8.86 11.67 -6.84
CA GLY A 64 -9.55 10.81 -7.81
C GLY A 64 -9.07 9.36 -7.77
N THR A 65 -9.83 8.50 -8.44
CA THR A 65 -9.50 7.07 -8.58
C THR A 65 -8.91 6.84 -9.96
N VAL A 66 -7.71 6.27 -10.03
CA VAL A 66 -6.99 6.03 -11.29
C VAL A 66 -6.41 4.62 -11.28
N ASN A 67 -6.83 3.81 -12.24
CA ASN A 67 -6.20 2.52 -12.52
C ASN A 67 -5.25 2.67 -13.71
N GLY A 68 -4.00 3.06 -13.42
CA GLY A 68 -3.01 3.30 -14.46
C GLY A 68 -1.67 3.77 -13.90
N VAL A 69 -0.74 4.11 -14.79
CA VAL A 69 0.60 4.61 -14.42
C VAL A 69 0.49 5.87 -13.56
N GLY A 70 1.33 5.96 -12.53
CA GLY A 70 1.34 7.05 -11.57
C GLY A 70 0.33 6.90 -10.44
N SER A 71 -0.62 5.95 -10.52
CA SER A 71 -1.58 5.76 -9.44
C SER A 71 -0.91 5.27 -8.17
N TYR A 72 -1.36 5.81 -7.04
CA TYR A 72 -0.78 5.65 -5.73
C TYR A 72 -1.67 4.79 -4.84
N GLN A 73 -1.02 4.02 -3.97
CA GLN A 73 -1.68 3.18 -3.00
C GLN A 73 -0.95 3.20 -1.67
N CYS A 74 -1.71 3.32 -0.58
CA CYS A 74 -1.15 3.28 0.76
C CYS A 74 -0.77 1.86 1.18
N ASP A 75 0.00 1.78 2.26
CA ASP A 75 0.27 0.54 2.96
C ASP A 75 -1.02 -0.13 3.46
N ALA A 76 -0.97 -1.46 3.58
CA ALA A 76 -2.02 -2.25 4.19
C ALA A 76 -1.48 -3.60 4.66
N MET A 77 -2.18 -4.23 5.60
CA MET A 77 -1.91 -5.58 6.08
C MET A 77 -3.04 -6.52 5.65
N GLN A 78 -2.68 -7.71 5.21
CA GLN A 78 -3.66 -8.76 4.97
C GLN A 78 -4.33 -9.17 6.27
N THR A 79 -5.65 -9.23 6.25
CA THR A 79 -6.43 -9.70 7.40
C THR A 79 -6.16 -11.19 7.65
N HIS A 80 -5.67 -11.52 8.84
CA HIS A 80 -5.44 -12.90 9.29
C HIS A 80 -5.56 -13.00 10.82
N THR A 81 -5.81 -14.22 11.32
CA THR A 81 -5.84 -14.55 12.75
C THR A 81 -4.77 -15.59 13.08
N HIS A 82 -4.41 -15.67 14.36
CA HIS A 82 -3.52 -16.69 14.90
C HIS A 82 -4.24 -17.44 16.01
N THR A 83 -4.00 -18.73 16.12
CA THR A 83 -4.41 -19.53 17.27
C THR A 83 -3.34 -19.46 18.35
N TYR A 84 -3.73 -19.26 19.60
CA TYR A 84 -2.84 -19.35 20.75
C TYR A 84 -3.47 -20.19 21.87
N LYS A 85 -2.61 -20.81 22.69
CA LYS A 85 -3.05 -21.54 23.88
C LYS A 85 -3.30 -20.55 25.01
N ALA A 86 -4.54 -20.48 25.47
CA ALA A 86 -4.91 -19.73 26.66
C ALA A 86 -5.04 -20.69 27.84
N VAL A 87 -4.43 -20.33 28.97
CA VAL A 87 -4.55 -21.06 30.23
C VAL A 87 -5.58 -20.37 31.09
N THR A 88 -6.63 -21.11 31.46
CA THR A 88 -7.60 -20.69 32.46
C THR A 88 -7.26 -21.38 33.77
N LEU A 89 -6.91 -20.58 34.78
CA LEU A 89 -6.65 -21.10 36.12
C LEU A 89 -7.98 -21.44 36.79
N ALA A 90 -8.07 -22.63 37.39
CA ALA A 90 -9.21 -22.96 38.24
C ALA A 90 -9.14 -22.17 39.55
N ALA A 91 -10.30 -21.85 40.14
CA ALA A 91 -10.36 -21.26 41.48
C ALA A 91 -9.70 -22.19 42.51
N VAL A 92 -9.13 -21.62 43.57
CA VAL A 92 -8.55 -22.36 44.69
C VAL A 92 -9.65 -23.23 45.32
N SER A 93 -9.43 -24.55 45.43
CA SER A 93 -10.34 -25.45 46.16
C SER A 93 -10.48 -24.98 47.60
N GLN A 94 -11.70 -24.92 48.14
CA GLN A 94 -11.96 -24.48 49.53
C GLN A 94 -11.36 -25.42 50.60
N SER A 95 -10.78 -26.55 50.21
CA SER A 95 -9.87 -27.33 51.06
C SER A 95 -8.81 -28.05 50.23
N GLY A 96 -7.52 -27.79 50.53
CA GLY A 96 -6.36 -28.43 49.90
C GLY A 96 -5.37 -27.45 49.21
N ASN A 97 -4.12 -27.90 49.00
CA ASN A 97 -3.03 -27.11 48.38
C ASN A 97 -2.93 -27.28 46.85
N ALA A 98 -3.86 -27.98 46.20
CA ALA A 98 -3.81 -28.24 44.76
C ALA A 98 -4.59 -27.17 43.98
N ALA A 99 -4.00 -26.65 42.89
CA ALA A 99 -4.65 -25.77 41.93
C ALA A 99 -4.75 -26.48 40.56
N GLY A 100 -5.95 -26.46 39.95
CA GLY A 100 -6.17 -26.98 38.60
C GLY A 100 -5.89 -25.91 37.53
N GLN A 101 -5.51 -26.34 36.34
CA GLN A 101 -5.45 -25.48 35.16
C GLN A 101 -6.05 -26.21 33.96
N SER A 102 -6.73 -25.48 33.08
CA SER A 102 -7.17 -25.97 31.78
C SER A 102 -6.58 -25.10 30.69
N SER A 103 -6.14 -25.71 29.60
CA SER A 103 -5.66 -24.99 28.41
C SER A 103 -6.62 -25.21 27.25
N GLY A 104 -6.98 -24.14 26.54
CA GLY A 104 -7.78 -24.19 25.32
C GLY A 104 -7.13 -23.38 24.20
N ASP A 105 -7.54 -23.64 22.96
CA ASP A 105 -7.20 -22.79 21.82
C ASP A 105 -8.14 -21.59 21.79
N LEU A 106 -7.56 -20.39 21.68
CA LEU A 106 -8.27 -19.16 21.38
C LEU A 106 -7.71 -18.56 20.10
N GLU A 107 -8.59 -17.98 19.29
CA GLU A 107 -8.21 -17.22 18.11
C GLU A 107 -7.96 -15.75 18.50
N THR A 108 -6.94 -15.15 17.90
CA THR A 108 -6.82 -13.69 17.93
C THR A 108 -7.90 -13.05 17.07
N THR A 109 -8.23 -11.80 17.35
CA THR A 109 -9.03 -10.98 16.43
C THR A 109 -8.14 -10.27 15.42
N VAL A 110 -8.77 -9.66 14.41
CA VAL A 110 -8.07 -8.76 13.48
C VAL A 110 -7.48 -7.55 14.23
N PRO A 111 -6.40 -6.94 13.73
CA PRO A 111 -5.81 -5.76 14.36
C PRO A 111 -6.81 -4.60 14.47
N ASN A 112 -6.77 -3.88 15.59
CA ASN A 112 -7.57 -2.68 15.79
C ASN A 112 -7.04 -1.49 14.95
N LYS A 113 -7.89 -0.49 14.72
CA LYS A 113 -7.47 0.80 14.15
C LYS A 113 -6.31 1.39 14.97
N PRO A 114 -5.29 2.02 14.33
CA PRO A 114 -5.30 2.60 12.99
C PRO A 114 -4.77 1.68 11.86
N ALA A 115 -4.70 0.36 12.06
CA ALA A 115 -4.25 -0.56 11.01
C ALA A 115 -5.15 -0.47 9.75
N ARG A 116 -4.52 -0.41 8.57
CA ARG A 116 -5.21 -0.52 7.27
C ARG A 116 -5.26 -1.99 6.88
N LEU A 117 -6.46 -2.55 6.86
CA LEU A 117 -6.67 -3.97 6.56
C LEU A 117 -7.19 -4.13 5.13
N THR A 118 -6.64 -5.09 4.39
CA THR A 118 -7.12 -5.49 3.05
C THR A 118 -6.88 -6.99 2.82
N SER A 119 -7.07 -7.48 1.60
CA SER A 119 -6.81 -8.86 1.16
C SER A 119 -5.33 -9.14 0.86
N GLU A 120 -4.46 -8.13 0.94
CA GLU A 120 -3.04 -8.18 0.60
C GLU A 120 -2.20 -7.40 1.64
N THR A 121 -1.02 -7.92 2.01
CA THR A 121 -0.03 -7.14 2.75
C THR A 121 0.86 -6.39 1.75
N ARG A 122 0.93 -5.06 1.86
CA ARG A 122 1.74 -4.23 0.94
C ARG A 122 2.31 -2.99 1.60
N PRO A 123 3.48 -2.53 1.15
CA PRO A 123 3.96 -1.19 1.47
C PRO A 123 3.24 -0.12 0.63
N LYS A 124 3.46 1.15 1.00
CA LYS A 124 3.09 2.29 0.15
C LYS A 124 3.75 2.13 -1.21
N ASN A 125 2.95 2.19 -2.27
CA ASN A 125 3.42 1.90 -3.62
C ASN A 125 2.78 2.80 -4.67
N LEU A 126 3.42 2.84 -5.84
CA LEU A 126 2.96 3.57 -7.01
C LEU A 126 3.07 2.69 -8.27
N SER A 127 2.09 2.84 -9.17
CA SER A 127 1.98 2.08 -10.42
C SER A 127 2.96 2.56 -11.49
N ILE A 128 3.77 1.66 -12.04
CA ILE A 128 4.62 1.96 -13.21
C ILE A 128 4.56 0.85 -14.24
N ASN A 129 4.86 1.19 -15.49
CA ASN A 129 5.16 0.19 -16.51
C ASN A 129 6.66 -0.12 -16.47
N TYR A 130 6.99 -1.41 -16.36
CA TYR A 130 8.33 -1.90 -16.67
C TYR A 130 8.43 -2.11 -18.18
N ILE A 131 9.24 -1.30 -18.85
CA ILE A 131 9.33 -1.29 -20.31
C ILE A 131 10.72 -1.77 -20.73
N ILE A 132 10.77 -2.74 -21.63
CA ILE A 132 11.99 -3.15 -22.33
C ILE A 132 12.09 -2.29 -23.59
N LYS A 133 13.15 -1.48 -23.69
CA LYS A 133 13.45 -0.78 -24.93
C LYS A 133 13.90 -1.80 -25.97
N PHE A 134 13.09 -1.99 -27.00
CA PHE A 134 13.46 -2.74 -28.20
C PHE A 134 13.51 -1.76 -29.39
N ARG A 135 14.24 -2.17 -30.44
CA ARG A 135 14.69 -1.31 -31.54
C ARG A 135 13.60 -0.50 -32.20
#